data_AF-A0AAV5M8L1-F1
#
_entry.id   AF-A0AAV5M8L1-F1
#
_cell.length_a   1.000
_cell.length_b   1.000
_cell.length_c   1.000
_cell.angle_alpha   90.00
_cell.angle_beta   90.00
_cell.angle_gamma   90.00
#
_symmetry.space_group_name_H-M   'P 1'
#
loop_
_entity.id
_entity.type
_entity.pdbx_description
1 polymer ?
#
loop_
_entity_poly.entity_id
_entity_poly.type
_entity_poly.pdbx_seq_one_letter_code
_entity_poly.pdbx_strand_id
1 'polypeptide(L)'
;MRAEGVYDVDANTSIYLPSEDLKIKMPEGHQSETVSGFLCEGFGYIPRAGESIKVVLKRDNQDDDDKHDEDGSDHQDLKERHQIYRLEILAANARKVSAVRSKQINNGEAMSEAKDVT
;
A
#
# COMPACT_ATOMS: atom_id res chain seq x y z
N MET A 1 -20.47 -2.06 -10.02
CA MET A 1 -19.15 -2.23 -10.67
C MET A 1 -18.19 -1.36 -9.87
N ARG A 2 -17.15 -1.93 -9.25
CA ARG A 2 -16.21 -1.14 -8.44
C ARG A 2 -15.34 -0.26 -9.36
N ALA A 3 -14.90 0.89 -8.86
CA ALA A 3 -13.97 1.75 -9.58
C ALA A 3 -12.65 1.00 -9.84
N GLU A 4 -12.04 1.23 -11.00
CA GLU A 4 -10.73 0.69 -11.33
C GLU A 4 -9.71 1.10 -10.25
N GLY A 5 -8.85 0.16 -9.81
CA GLY A 5 -7.84 0.42 -8.80
C GLY A 5 -8.32 0.38 -7.33
N VAL A 6 -9.56 -0.06 -7.06
CA VAL A 6 -10.10 -0.24 -5.70
C VAL A 6 -10.44 -1.71 -5.42
N TYR A 7 -9.76 -2.29 -4.45
CA TYR A 7 -9.86 -3.72 -4.10
C TYR A 7 -10.15 -3.89 -2.62
N ASP A 8 -11.08 -4.78 -2.27
CA ASP A 8 -11.24 -5.21 -0.88
C ASP A 8 -10.41 -6.47 -0.67
N VAL A 9 -9.61 -6.47 0.38
CA VAL A 9 -8.67 -7.52 0.73
C VAL A 9 -9.06 -8.06 2.11
N ASP A 10 -9.09 -9.39 2.24
CA ASP A 10 -9.24 -10.04 3.54
C ASP A 10 -7.95 -9.85 4.35
N ALA A 11 -8.07 -9.27 5.55
CA ALA A 11 -6.88 -8.93 6.33
C ALA A 11 -6.22 -10.15 7.00
N ASN A 12 -6.88 -11.31 7.01
CA ASN A 12 -6.33 -12.56 7.53
C ASN A 12 -5.52 -13.32 6.48
N THR A 13 -5.59 -12.91 5.21
CA THR A 13 -4.73 -13.47 4.16
C THR A 13 -3.27 -13.07 4.35
N SER A 14 -2.38 -13.85 3.73
CA SER A 14 -0.97 -13.51 3.69
C SER A 14 -0.76 -12.23 2.87
N ILE A 15 0.20 -11.39 3.28
CA ILE A 15 0.54 -10.19 2.50
C ILE A 15 1.05 -10.50 1.10
N TYR A 16 1.60 -11.70 0.87
CA TYR A 16 2.17 -12.04 -0.43
C TYR A 16 1.10 -12.18 -1.51
N LEU A 17 -0.11 -12.63 -1.16
CA LEU A 17 -1.21 -12.79 -2.11
C LEU A 17 -1.61 -11.47 -2.80
N PRO A 18 -1.98 -10.39 -2.08
CA PRO A 18 -2.24 -9.11 -2.73
C PRO A 18 -0.97 -8.50 -3.34
N SER A 19 0.23 -8.86 -2.86
CA SER A 19 1.48 -8.37 -3.45
C SER A 19 1.73 -8.89 -4.86
N GLU A 20 1.42 -10.18 -5.08
CA GLU A 20 1.61 -10.85 -6.35
C GLU A 20 0.58 -10.40 -7.40
N ASP A 21 -0.65 -10.15 -6.95
CA ASP A 21 -1.75 -9.65 -7.77
C ASP A 21 -1.51 -8.19 -8.20
N LEU A 22 -1.08 -7.35 -7.27
CA LEU A 22 -0.79 -5.93 -7.51
C LEU A 22 0.63 -5.68 -8.07
N LYS A 23 1.43 -6.72 -8.28
CA LYS A 23 2.83 -6.64 -8.74
C LYS A 23 3.63 -5.63 -7.94
N ILE A 24 3.72 -5.84 -6.63
CA ILE A 24 4.48 -4.99 -5.70
C ILE A 24 5.46 -5.82 -4.86
N LYS A 25 6.63 -5.24 -4.58
CA LYS A 25 7.62 -5.80 -3.67
C LYS A 25 7.31 -5.34 -2.24
N MET A 26 7.29 -6.29 -1.31
CA MET A 26 7.13 -6.01 0.11
C MET A 26 8.36 -5.30 0.68
N PRO A 27 8.17 -4.36 1.62
CA PRO A 27 9.30 -3.65 2.23
C PRO A 27 10.20 -4.61 3.00
N GLU A 28 11.51 -4.39 2.88
CA GLU A 28 12.52 -5.19 3.58
C GLU A 28 12.38 -5.02 5.10
N GLY A 29 12.45 -6.14 5.83
CA GLY A 29 12.39 -6.12 7.29
C GLY A 29 10.98 -6.12 7.90
N HIS A 30 9.91 -6.21 7.11
CA HIS A 30 8.57 -6.46 7.69
C HIS A 30 8.62 -7.78 8.48
N GLN A 31 7.94 -7.83 9.63
CA GLN A 31 7.86 -9.05 10.45
C GLN A 31 6.52 -9.77 10.31
N SER A 32 5.54 -9.09 9.71
CA SER A 32 4.15 -9.52 9.61
C SER A 32 3.82 -10.43 8.43
N GLU A 33 3.42 -11.67 8.66
CA GLU A 33 3.03 -12.60 7.57
C GLU A 33 1.66 -12.27 6.93
N THR A 34 0.78 -11.57 7.66
CA THR A 34 -0.60 -11.28 7.26
C THR A 34 -0.85 -9.79 7.02
N VAL A 35 -1.84 -9.49 6.18
CA VAL A 35 -2.25 -8.10 5.89
C VAL A 35 -2.63 -7.35 7.16
N SER A 36 -3.31 -8.01 8.11
CA SER A 36 -3.65 -7.45 9.41
C SER A 36 -2.40 -7.09 10.23
N GLY A 37 -1.39 -7.95 10.23
CA GLY A 37 -0.11 -7.69 10.90
C GLY A 37 0.60 -6.49 10.28
N PHE A 38 0.69 -6.45 8.95
CA PHE A 38 1.34 -5.37 8.23
C PHE A 38 0.66 -4.02 8.48
N LEU A 39 -0.67 -3.98 8.52
CA LEU A 39 -1.43 -2.79 8.87
C LEU A 39 -1.12 -2.37 10.32
N CYS A 40 -1.18 -3.29 11.28
CA CYS A 40 -0.87 -2.98 12.67
C CYS A 40 0.57 -2.48 12.85
N GLU A 41 1.53 -3.01 12.09
CA GLU A 41 2.93 -2.54 12.05
C GLU A 41 3.00 -1.09 11.54
N GLY A 42 2.32 -0.79 10.42
CA GLY A 42 2.27 0.56 9.85
C GLY A 42 1.53 1.59 10.73
N PHE A 43 0.46 1.18 11.42
CA PHE A 43 -0.28 2.04 12.34
C PHE A 43 0.41 2.17 13.71
N GLY A 44 1.12 1.14 14.18
CA GLY A 44 1.66 1.03 15.54
C GLY A 44 0.62 0.62 16.61
N TYR A 45 -0.62 0.34 16.21
CA TYR A 45 -1.74 -0.12 17.05
C TYR A 45 -2.76 -0.89 16.21
N ILE A 46 -3.81 -1.44 16.84
CA ILE A 46 -4.91 -2.09 16.12
C ILE A 46 -5.91 -0.99 15.66
N PRO A 47 -5.98 -0.68 14.35
CA PRO A 47 -6.82 0.40 13.86
C PRO A 47 -8.30 0.01 13.87
N ARG A 48 -9.17 1.01 13.92
CA ARG A 48 -10.62 0.90 13.89
C ARG A 48 -11.15 1.03 12.46
N ALA A 49 -12.38 0.56 12.25
CA ALA A 49 -13.07 0.76 10.98
C ALA A 49 -13.22 2.25 10.65
N GLY A 50 -12.94 2.61 9.40
CA GLY A 50 -12.93 3.98 8.88
C GLY A 50 -11.55 4.66 8.93
N GLU A 51 -10.59 4.12 9.69
CA GLU A 51 -9.22 4.65 9.68
C GLU A 51 -8.51 4.29 8.37
N SER A 52 -7.58 5.14 7.92
CA SER A 52 -6.82 4.88 6.71
C SER A 52 -5.38 5.33 6.81
N ILE A 53 -4.49 4.61 6.11
CA ILE A 53 -3.05 4.91 6.03
C ILE A 53 -2.60 4.93 4.57
N LYS A 54 -1.64 5.79 4.26
CA LYS A 54 -0.97 5.83 2.95
C LYS A 54 0.36 5.10 3.06
N VAL A 55 0.58 4.15 2.16
CA VAL A 55 1.83 3.37 2.08
C VAL A 55 2.44 3.53 0.70
N VAL A 56 3.76 3.60 0.65
CA VAL A 56 4.54 3.67 -0.59
C VAL A 56 5.23 2.32 -0.77
N LEU A 57 4.89 1.61 -1.84
CA LEU A 57 5.39 0.27 -2.11
C LEU A 57 6.13 0.25 -3.46
N LYS A 58 7.21 -0.51 -3.54
CA LYS A 58 7.96 -0.69 -4.79
C LYS A 58 7.14 -1.56 -5.74
N ARG A 59 7.09 -1.24 -7.03
CA ARG A 59 6.52 -2.13 -8.04
C ARG A 59 7.47 -3.30 -8.29
N ASP A 60 6.90 -4.48 -8.47
CA ASP A 60 7.57 -5.67 -8.96
C ASP A 60 7.69 -5.57 -10.49
N ASN A 61 8.50 -4.63 -10.95
CA ASN A 61 8.86 -4.58 -12.37
C ASN A 61 9.96 -5.63 -12.58
N GLN A 62 9.68 -6.60 -13.45
CA GLN A 62 10.57 -7.72 -13.80
C GLN A 62 11.74 -7.29 -14.70
N ASP A 63 12.17 -6.04 -14.59
CA ASP A 63 13.28 -5.44 -15.33
C ASP A 63 14.33 -5.02 -14.29
N ASP A 64 14.99 -6.03 -13.73
CA ASP A 64 16.18 -5.89 -12.90
C ASP A 64 17.40 -6.16 -13.80
N ASP A 65 17.62 -5.25 -14.75
CA ASP A 65 18.96 -4.99 -15.28
C ASP A 65 19.18 -3.47 -15.17
N ASP A 66 19.52 -3.02 -13.96
CA ASP A 66 20.29 -1.79 -13.86
C ASP A 66 21.32 -1.94 -12.75
N LYS A 67 22.43 -2.56 -13.15
CA LYS A 67 23.73 -2.22 -12.62
C LYS A 67 24.14 -0.87 -13.22
N HIS A 68 24.00 0.23 -12.49
CA HIS A 68 24.90 1.39 -12.53
C HIS A 68 24.32 2.52 -11.66
N ASP A 69 24.98 2.87 -10.56
CA ASP A 69 26.07 3.84 -10.45
C ASP A 69 25.56 5.17 -9.90
N GLU A 70 26.34 5.69 -8.96
CA GLU A 70 26.36 7.07 -8.54
C GLU A 70 26.50 8.00 -9.76
N ASP A 71 25.43 8.66 -10.24
CA ASP A 71 25.52 10.04 -10.73
C ASP A 71 24.14 10.69 -10.93
N GLY A 72 24.10 12.02 -10.77
CA GLY A 72 22.89 12.79 -10.56
C GLY A 72 21.80 12.71 -11.64
N SER A 73 20.58 12.32 -11.24
CA SER A 73 19.30 12.71 -11.85
C SER A 73 18.12 12.39 -10.90
N ASP A 74 18.16 13.01 -9.72
CA ASP A 74 17.48 12.60 -8.47
C ASP A 74 15.95 12.76 -8.40
N HIS A 75 15.19 12.94 -9.49
CA HIS A 75 13.76 13.31 -9.33
C HIS A 75 12.71 12.67 -10.25
N GLN A 76 13.10 12.05 -11.37
CA GLN A 76 12.12 11.46 -12.30
C GLN A 76 12.02 9.94 -12.17
N ASP A 77 13.15 9.27 -11.88
CA ASP A 77 13.24 7.82 -11.83
C ASP A 77 12.56 7.19 -10.60
N LEU A 78 12.56 7.88 -9.43
CA LEU A 78 11.89 7.40 -8.22
C LEU A 78 10.36 7.24 -8.37
N LYS A 79 9.75 7.95 -9.33
CA LYS A 79 8.29 7.93 -9.56
C LYS A 79 7.82 6.72 -10.38
N GLU A 80 8.70 6.12 -11.18
CA GLU A 80 8.33 4.98 -12.03
C GLU A 80 8.40 3.65 -11.27
N ARG A 81 9.29 3.58 -10.26
CA ARG A 81 9.53 2.37 -9.46
C ARG A 81 8.61 2.22 -8.24
N HIS A 82 7.93 3.26 -7.80
CA HIS A 82 7.10 3.24 -6.58
C HIS A 82 5.61 3.52 -6.88
N GLN A 83 4.73 2.88 -6.12
CA GLN A 83 3.29 3.08 -6.16
C GLN A 83 2.76 3.43 -4.76
N ILE A 84 1.92 4.46 -4.70
CA ILE A 84 1.24 4.87 -3.47
C ILE A 84 -0.11 4.15 -3.40
N TYR A 85 -0.40 3.56 -2.25
CA TYR A 85 -1.68 2.97 -1.93
C TYR A 85 -2.27 3.63 -0.69
N ARG A 86 -3.59 3.84 -0.70
CA ARG A 86 -4.36 4.17 0.49
C ARG A 86 -5.09 2.92 0.95
N LEU A 87 -4.81 2.51 2.18
CA LEU A 87 -5.41 1.36 2.82
C LEU A 87 -6.43 1.87 3.84
N GLU A 88 -7.71 1.57 3.64
CA GLU A 88 -8.81 1.94 4.53
C GLU A 88 -9.34 0.70 5.26
N ILE A 89 -9.47 0.79 6.58
CA ILE A 89 -9.99 -0.30 7.40
C ILE A 89 -11.50 -0.38 7.23
N LEU A 90 -11.99 -1.45 6.61
CA LEU A 90 -13.43 -1.66 6.45
C LEU A 90 -14.05 -2.31 7.69
N ALA A 91 -13.32 -3.26 8.29
CA ALA A 91 -13.77 -3.98 9.46
C ALA A 91 -12.59 -4.35 10.36
N ALA A 92 -12.72 -4.01 11.63
CA ALA A 92 -11.77 -4.37 12.68
C ALA A 92 -12.51 -4.47 14.03
N ASN A 93 -11.91 -5.21 14.96
CA ASN A 93 -12.32 -5.25 16.36
C ASN A 93 -11.13 -4.91 17.27
N ALA A 94 -11.32 -4.97 18.58
CA ALA A 94 -10.28 -4.63 19.57
C ALA A 94 -9.01 -5.53 19.52
N ARG A 95 -9.01 -6.60 18.72
CA ARG A 95 -7.90 -7.56 18.61
C ARG A 95 -7.28 -7.63 17.22
N LYS A 96 -8.06 -7.41 16.16
CA LYS A 96 -7.58 -7.57 14.79
C LYS A 96 -8.38 -6.77 13.77
N VAL A 97 -7.71 -6.47 12.66
CA VAL A 97 -8.33 -6.07 11.40
C VAL A 97 -8.80 -7.32 10.67
N SER A 98 -10.00 -7.30 10.09
CA SER A 98 -10.55 -8.41 9.31
C SER A 98 -10.71 -8.09 7.82
N ALA A 99 -10.93 -6.83 7.45
CA ALA A 99 -11.06 -6.42 6.06
C ALA A 99 -10.49 -5.02 5.83
N VAL A 100 -9.80 -4.87 4.70
CA VAL A 100 -9.18 -3.60 4.28
C VAL A 100 -9.55 -3.32 2.83
N ARG A 101 -9.73 -2.05 2.50
CA ARG A 101 -9.84 -1.57 1.12
C ARG A 101 -8.53 -0.96 0.70
N SER A 102 -7.93 -1.49 -0.35
CA SER A 102 -6.79 -0.88 -1.02
C SER A 102 -7.29 -0.03 -2.18
N LYS A 103 -6.86 1.24 -2.22
CA LYS A 103 -7.02 2.13 -3.37
C LYS A 103 -5.65 2.54 -3.87
N GLN A 104 -5.35 2.25 -5.12
CA GLN A 104 -4.17 2.80 -5.79
C GLN A 104 -4.37 4.30 -5.99
N ILE A 105 -3.44 5.10 -5.48
CA ILE A 105 -3.46 6.55 -5.70
C ILE A 105 -2.57 6.85 -6.90
N ASN A 106 -3.20 7.27 -8.00
CA ASN A 106 -2.48 7.84 -9.14
C ASN A 106 -1.95 9.23 -8.77
N ASN A 107 -0.82 9.64 -9.34
CA ASN A 107 -0.12 10.87 -8.94
C ASN A 107 -0.98 12.16 -9.10
N GLY A 108 -2.07 12.12 -9.87
CA GLY A 108 -3.06 13.21 -9.95
C GLY A 108 -4.11 13.24 -8.82
N GLU A 109 -4.38 12.11 -8.17
CA GLU A 109 -5.32 12.02 -7.03
C GLU A 109 -4.66 12.28 -5.68
N ALA A 110 -3.33 12.05 -5.56
CA ALA A 110 -2.58 12.34 -4.34
C ALA A 110 -2.68 13.80 -3.89
N MET A 111 -2.86 14.73 -4.84
CA MET A 111 -3.03 16.17 -4.61
C MET A 111 -4.49 16.59 -4.37
N SER A 112 -5.47 15.71 -4.58
CA SER A 112 -6.90 16.05 -4.52
C SER A 112 -7.57 15.73 -3.17
N GLU A 113 -6.91 14.98 -2.28
CA GLU A 113 -7.41 14.63 -0.95
C GLU A 113 -7.17 15.71 0.14
N ALA A 114 -7.00 16.98 -0.27
CA ALA A 114 -6.92 18.13 0.64
C ALA A 114 -8.23 18.97 0.69
N LYS A 115 -9.33 18.48 0.11
CA LYS A 115 -10.61 19.18 0.07
C LYS A 115 -11.78 18.25 0.41
N ASP A 116 -11.89 17.85 1.67
CA ASP A 116 -13.21 17.64 2.29
C ASP A 116 -13.07 17.77 3.81
N VAL A 117 -12.99 19.02 4.26
CA VAL A 117 -13.38 19.41 5.62
C VAL A 117 -14.47 20.44 5.40
N THR A 118 -15.73 20.00 5.53
CA THR A 118 -16.88 20.88 5.75
C THR A 118 -17.34 20.69 7.18
#